data_AF-A0A4R1F3V2-F1
#
_entry.id   AF-A0A4R1F3V2-F1
#
_cell.length_a   1.000
_cell.length_b   1.000
_cell.length_c   1.000
_cell.angle_alpha   90.00
_cell.angle_beta   90.00
_cell.angle_gamma   90.00
#
_symmetry.space_group_name_H-M   'P 1'
#
loop_
_entity.id
_entity.type
_entity.pdbx_description
1 polymer ?
#
loop_
_entity_poly.entity_id
_entity_poly.type
_entity_poly.pdbx_seq_one_letter_code
_entity_poly.pdbx_strand_id
1 'polypeptide(L)'
;MSNNFDPCVIEKSPINGNFTLWLSEQEGIVEWLEQKHQHSQGNIWHGIIRAFYETRELSLSDYYIEPEGDVFVAYTKTESIANSMATVILELLEKKSLMLEMADYAEKHGYF
;
A
#
# COMPACT_ATOMS: atom_id res chain seq x y z
N MET A 1 12.15 -20.18 1.10
CA MET A 1 12.45 -19.20 0.02
C MET A 1 11.92 -17.88 0.52
N SER A 2 12.80 -16.93 0.82
CA SER A 2 12.40 -15.56 1.15
C SER A 2 12.02 -14.87 -0.16
N ASN A 3 10.72 -14.72 -0.42
CA ASN A 3 10.26 -13.83 -1.48
C ASN A 3 10.59 -12.40 -1.04
N ASN A 4 11.75 -11.88 -1.45
CA ASN A 4 12.14 -10.52 -1.16
C ASN A 4 11.31 -9.58 -2.04
N PHE A 5 10.22 -9.06 -1.51
CA PHE A 5 9.45 -7.98 -2.14
C PHE A 5 9.98 -6.61 -1.72
N ASP A 6 11.29 -6.36 -1.69
CA ASP A 6 11.86 -5.06 -1.30
C ASP A 6 11.17 -3.91 -2.06
N PRO A 7 10.49 -2.94 -1.42
CA PRO A 7 10.55 -2.55 0.01
C PRO A 7 9.43 -3.06 0.94
N CYS A 8 8.59 -3.97 0.48
CA CYS A 8 7.58 -4.68 1.27
C CYS A 8 8.18 -5.84 2.09
N VAL A 9 7.76 -5.94 3.35
CA VAL A 9 8.04 -7.06 4.24
C VAL A 9 6.73 -7.78 4.55
N ILE A 10 6.67 -9.09 4.32
CA ILE A 10 5.50 -9.93 4.65
C ILE A 10 5.86 -10.85 5.81
N GLU A 11 5.12 -10.75 6.90
CA GLU A 11 5.33 -11.55 8.11
C GLU A 11 4.07 -12.33 8.49
N LYS A 12 4.24 -13.58 8.89
CA LYS A 12 3.14 -14.38 9.44
C LYS A 12 3.06 -14.18 10.95
N SER A 13 1.92 -13.71 11.44
CA SER A 13 1.66 -13.57 12.86
C SER A 13 1.70 -14.95 13.55
N PRO A 14 2.52 -15.12 14.60
CA PRO A 14 2.54 -16.35 15.39
C PRO A 14 1.31 -16.52 16.28
N ILE A 15 0.51 -15.45 16.47
CA ILE A 15 -0.64 -15.44 17.39
C ILE A 15 -1.90 -15.98 16.73
N ASN A 16 -2.22 -15.50 15.52
CA ASN A 16 -3.48 -15.82 14.84
C ASN A 16 -3.28 -16.44 13.44
N GLY A 17 -2.05 -16.56 12.97
CA GLY A 17 -1.73 -17.13 11.65
C GLY A 17 -2.03 -16.23 10.45
N ASN A 18 -2.50 -15.00 10.67
CA ASN A 18 -2.66 -13.99 9.63
C ASN A 18 -1.29 -13.52 9.12
N PHE A 19 -1.30 -12.90 7.95
CA PHE A 19 -0.15 -12.27 7.33
C PHE A 19 -0.29 -10.76 7.45
N THR A 20 0.81 -10.11 7.81
CA THR A 20 0.97 -8.66 7.81
C THR A 20 1.93 -8.28 6.71
N LEU A 21 1.55 -7.32 5.87
CA LEU A 21 2.41 -6.67 4.90
C LEU A 21 2.72 -5.27 5.42
N TRP A 22 4.02 -4.97 5.50
CA TRP A 22 4.55 -3.66 5.82
C TRP A 22 5.19 -3.08 4.57
N LEU A 23 4.95 -1.81 4.30
CA LEU A 23 5.74 -1.06 3.33
C LEU A 23 6.66 -0.12 4.09
N SER A 24 7.96 -0.32 3.91
CA SER A 24 8.98 0.58 4.49
C SER A 24 8.79 2.01 3.97
N GLU A 25 9.19 3.00 4.76
CA GLU A 25 9.19 4.41 4.35
C GLU A 25 9.88 4.59 2.99
N GLN A 26 9.32 5.45 2.15
CA GLN A 26 9.78 5.69 0.79
C GLN A 26 10.28 7.14 0.67
N GLU A 27 11.55 7.30 0.34
CA GLU A 27 12.13 8.63 0.07
C GLU A 27 11.69 9.15 -1.31
N GLY A 28 11.64 10.48 -1.46
CA GLY A 28 11.48 11.14 -2.75
C GLY A 28 10.04 11.46 -3.12
N ILE A 29 9.44 10.71 -4.06
CA ILE A 29 8.11 11.09 -4.59
C ILE A 29 6.99 10.99 -3.54
N VAL A 30 7.06 10.02 -2.63
CA VAL A 30 6.06 9.90 -1.55
C VAL A 30 6.22 11.05 -0.57
N GLU A 31 7.46 11.38 -0.17
CA GLU A 31 7.74 12.56 0.65
C GLU A 31 7.22 13.86 0.01
N TRP A 32 7.37 14.01 -1.31
CA TRP A 32 6.77 15.14 -2.02
C TRP A 32 5.23 15.14 -1.95
N LEU A 33 4.59 13.97 -2.03
CA LEU A 33 3.14 13.84 -1.84
C LEU A 33 2.73 14.20 -0.40
N GLU A 34 3.51 13.81 0.61
CA GLU A 34 3.26 14.23 2.01
C GLU A 34 3.27 15.75 2.15
N GLN A 35 4.28 16.41 1.58
CA GLN A 35 4.38 17.86 1.61
C GLN A 35 3.24 18.55 0.85
N LYS A 36 2.84 17.98 -0.29
CA LYS A 36 1.74 18.51 -1.13
C LYS A 36 0.39 18.39 -0.43
N HIS A 37 0.10 17.21 0.14
CA HIS A 37 -1.23 16.87 0.62
C HIS A 37 -1.40 17.01 2.14
N GLN A 38 -0.31 17.17 2.91
CA GLN A 38 -0.31 17.24 4.38
C GLN A 38 -0.85 15.97 5.08
N HIS A 39 -0.59 14.81 4.48
CA HIS A 39 -0.91 13.49 5.04
C HIS A 39 0.36 12.67 5.25
N SER A 40 0.33 11.71 6.18
CA SER A 40 1.42 10.77 6.40
C SER A 40 1.57 9.77 5.24
N GLN A 41 2.78 9.22 5.04
CA GLN A 41 3.01 8.22 3.98
C GLN A 41 2.04 7.05 4.06
N GLY A 42 1.76 6.54 5.27
CA GLY A 42 0.82 5.44 5.47
C GLY A 42 -0.57 5.75 4.90
N ASN A 43 -1.09 6.96 5.14
CA ASN A 43 -2.38 7.39 4.61
C ASN A 43 -2.35 7.60 3.09
N ILE A 44 -1.28 8.21 2.58
CA ILE A 44 -1.09 8.40 1.13
C ILE A 44 -1.06 7.06 0.41
N TRP A 45 -0.28 6.10 0.90
CA TRP A 45 -0.21 4.75 0.35
C TRP A 45 -1.55 4.03 0.41
N HIS A 46 -2.28 4.15 1.52
CA HIS A 46 -3.61 3.59 1.61
C HIS A 46 -4.55 4.14 0.53
N GLY A 47 -4.59 5.46 0.32
CA GLY A 47 -5.43 6.02 -0.73
C GLY A 47 -4.97 5.66 -2.14
N ILE A 48 -3.66 5.64 -2.40
CA ILE A 48 -3.10 5.20 -3.70
C ILE A 48 -3.51 3.75 -4.00
N ILE A 49 -3.38 2.84 -3.03
CA ILE A 49 -3.75 1.43 -3.20
C ILE A 49 -5.26 1.29 -3.39
N ARG A 50 -6.06 2.03 -2.62
CA ARG A 50 -7.51 2.06 -2.78
C ARG A 50 -7.92 2.54 -4.17
N ALA A 51 -7.34 3.63 -4.64
CA ALA A 51 -7.58 4.16 -5.98
C ALA A 51 -7.18 3.15 -7.08
N PHE A 52 -6.03 2.48 -6.92
CA PHE A 52 -5.60 1.45 -7.87
C PHE A 52 -6.60 0.29 -7.94
N TYR A 53 -7.06 -0.23 -6.81
CA TYR A 53 -8.01 -1.34 -6.80
C TYR A 53 -9.35 -0.94 -7.41
N GLU A 54 -9.86 0.25 -7.07
CA GLU A 54 -11.14 0.73 -7.59
C GLU A 54 -11.11 0.99 -9.10
N THR A 55 -10.06 1.66 -9.60
CA THR A 55 -9.91 1.92 -11.05
C THR A 55 -9.71 0.65 -11.89
N ARG A 56 -9.35 -0.46 -11.25
CA ARG A 56 -9.18 -1.79 -11.87
C ARG A 56 -10.35 -2.75 -11.60
N GLU A 57 -11.41 -2.28 -10.93
CA GLU A 57 -12.55 -3.11 -10.51
C GLU A 57 -12.13 -4.33 -9.66
N LEU A 58 -11.07 -4.18 -8.86
CA LEU A 58 -10.55 -5.20 -7.94
C LEU A 58 -11.13 -4.99 -6.52
N SER A 59 -11.21 -6.08 -5.74
CA SER A 59 -11.71 -6.03 -4.36
C SER A 59 -10.57 -5.92 -3.34
N LEU A 60 -10.76 -5.03 -2.36
CA LEU A 60 -9.94 -4.96 -1.14
C LEU A 60 -10.53 -5.74 0.05
N SER A 61 -11.65 -6.46 -0.13
CA SER A 61 -12.38 -7.14 0.95
C SER A 61 -11.56 -8.16 1.74
N ASP A 62 -10.49 -8.69 1.14
CA ASP A 62 -9.61 -9.67 1.76
C ASP A 62 -8.44 -9.05 2.53
N TYR A 63 -8.38 -7.71 2.56
CA TYR A 63 -7.42 -6.93 3.32
C TYR A 63 -8.12 -6.14 4.42
N TYR A 64 -7.43 -6.01 5.55
CA TYR A 64 -7.68 -4.97 6.52
C TYR A 64 -6.47 -4.03 6.50
N ILE A 65 -6.66 -2.79 6.08
CA ILE A 65 -5.58 -1.80 5.96
C ILE A 65 -5.69 -0.85 7.15
N GLU A 66 -4.59 -0.69 7.89
CA GLU A 66 -4.51 0.21 9.04
C GLU A 66 -3.19 0.99 8.93
N PRO A 67 -3.22 2.24 8.43
CA PRO A 67 -2.03 3.08 8.43
C PRO A 67 -1.57 3.32 9.88
N GLU A 68 -0.33 2.94 10.20
CA GLU A 68 0.25 3.08 11.53
C GLU A 68 1.28 4.22 11.49
N GLY A 69 0.81 5.44 11.76
CA GLY A 69 1.63 6.66 11.64
C GLY A 69 2.08 6.90 10.20
N ASP A 70 3.39 6.78 9.97
CA ASP A 70 4.03 6.99 8.67
C ASP A 70 4.21 5.67 7.89
N VAL A 71 3.76 4.54 8.43
CA VAL A 71 3.92 3.23 7.79
C VAL A 71 2.60 2.72 7.24
N PHE A 72 2.62 2.25 5.99
CA PHE A 72 1.48 1.51 5.43
C PHE A 72 1.52 0.05 5.92
N VAL A 73 0.41 -0.39 6.51
CA VAL A 73 0.25 -1.75 7.03
C VAL A 73 -1.04 -2.36 6.51
N ALA A 74 -0.95 -3.59 6.01
CA ALA A 74 -2.10 -4.36 5.57
C ALA A 74 -2.07 -5.77 6.16
N TYR A 75 -3.24 -6.25 6.57
CA TYR A 75 -3.43 -7.54 7.20
C TYR A 75 -4.34 -8.41 6.33
N THR A 76 -4.00 -9.69 6.19
CA THR A 76 -4.83 -10.67 5.47
C THR A 76 -4.69 -12.07 6.05
N LYS A 77 -5.63 -12.97 5.75
CA LYS A 77 -5.61 -14.36 6.24
C LYS A 77 -4.73 -15.29 5.40
N THR A 78 -4.33 -14.87 4.20
CA THR A 78 -3.67 -15.75 3.22
C THR A 78 -2.44 -15.12 2.61
N GLU A 79 -1.36 -15.89 2.53
CA GLU A 79 -0.07 -15.46 1.97
C GLU A 79 -0.16 -14.98 0.52
N SER A 80 -0.97 -15.66 -0.32
CA SER A 80 -1.14 -15.30 -1.73
C SER A 80 -1.72 -13.90 -1.91
N ILE A 81 -2.61 -13.49 -1.00
CA ILE A 81 -3.23 -12.16 -1.01
C ILE A 81 -2.18 -11.12 -0.57
N ALA A 82 -1.40 -11.39 0.49
CA ALA A 82 -0.30 -10.50 0.87
C ALA A 82 0.70 -10.29 -0.28
N ASN A 83 1.11 -11.38 -0.95
CA ASN A 83 2.00 -11.31 -2.11
C ASN A 83 1.38 -10.50 -3.27
N SER A 84 0.07 -10.65 -3.51
CA SER A 84 -0.63 -9.89 -4.56
C SER A 84 -0.57 -8.38 -4.30
N MET A 85 -0.75 -7.94 -3.04
CA MET A 85 -0.62 -6.52 -2.70
C MET A 85 0.81 -6.02 -2.83
N ALA A 86 1.79 -6.83 -2.42
CA ALA A 86 3.20 -6.49 -2.62
C ALA A 86 3.53 -6.29 -4.11
N THR A 87 2.99 -7.14 -4.99
CA THR A 87 3.15 -6.96 -6.45
C THR A 87 2.53 -5.65 -6.95
N VAL A 88 1.35 -5.26 -6.45
CA VAL A 88 0.72 -3.97 -6.81
C VAL A 88 1.58 -2.79 -6.35
N ILE A 89 2.11 -2.84 -5.12
CA ILE A 89 3.01 -1.80 -4.61
C ILE A 89 4.26 -1.68 -5.48
N LEU A 90 4.89 -2.81 -5.84
CA LEU A 90 6.05 -2.80 -6.74
C LEU A 90 5.71 -2.21 -8.11
N GLU A 91 4.55 -2.54 -8.68
CA GLU A 91 4.13 -1.96 -9.96
C GLU A 91 3.99 -0.42 -9.87
N LEU A 92 3.41 0.08 -8.78
CA LEU A 92 3.26 1.52 -8.54
C LEU A 92 4.62 2.22 -8.40
N LEU A 93 5.56 1.60 -7.68
CA LEU A 93 6.93 2.10 -7.51
C LEU A 93 7.71 2.12 -8.83
N GLU A 94 7.58 1.07 -9.65
CA GLU A 94 8.21 0.99 -10.97
C GLU A 94 7.61 2.00 -11.97
N LYS A 95 6.34 2.36 -11.80
CA LYS A 95 5.59 3.24 -12.71
C LYS A 95 5.15 4.53 -12.03
N LYS A 96 6.12 5.44 -11.86
CA LYS A 96 5.90 6.78 -11.28
C LYS A 96 4.64 7.51 -11.78
N SER A 97 4.37 7.50 -13.09
CA SER A 97 3.20 8.17 -13.65
C SER A 97 1.88 7.58 -13.17
N LEU A 98 1.82 6.25 -13.03
CA LEU A 98 0.65 5.54 -12.54
C LEU A 98 0.42 5.85 -11.06
N MET A 99 1.48 5.86 -10.24
CA MET A 99 1.37 6.22 -8.83
C MET A 99 0.85 7.65 -8.63
N LEU A 100 1.33 8.61 -9.43
CA LEU A 100 0.83 9.98 -9.38
C LEU A 100 -0.64 10.08 -9.82
N GLU A 101 -1.03 9.36 -10.87
CA GLU A 101 -2.43 9.28 -11.31
C GLU A 101 -3.34 8.72 -10.19
N MET A 102 -2.90 7.66 -9.50
CA MET A 102 -3.64 7.09 -8.38
C MET A 102 -3.69 8.04 -7.18
N ALA A 103 -2.63 8.81 -6.91
CA ALA A 103 -2.63 9.80 -5.84
C ALA A 103 -3.61 10.95 -6.13
N ASP A 104 -3.61 11.49 -7.35
CA ASP A 104 -4.57 12.54 -7.75
C ASP A 104 -6.02 12.01 -7.74
N TYR A 105 -6.24 10.75 -8.14
CA TYR A 105 -7.54 10.10 -8.01
C TYR A 105 -7.97 9.99 -6.56
N ALA A 106 -7.08 9.51 -5.69
CA ALA A 106 -7.35 9.32 -4.26
C ALA A 106 -7.71 10.64 -3.56
N GLU A 107 -6.98 11.73 -3.84
CA GLU A 107 -7.28 13.07 -3.34
C GLU A 107 -8.68 13.52 -3.79
N LYS A 108 -9.00 13.39 -5.08
CA LYS A 108 -10.29 13.79 -5.63
C LYS A 108 -11.48 13.06 -4.99
N HIS A 109 -11.28 11.84 -4.49
CA HIS A 109 -12.31 11.02 -3.86
C HIS A 109 -12.23 11.02 -2.33
N GLY A 110 -11.31 11.79 -1.73
CA GLY A 110 -11.15 11.92 -0.27
C GLY A 110 -10.69 10.64 0.41
N TYR A 111 -9.75 9.92 -0.21
CA TYR A 111 -9.17 8.68 0.36
C TYR A 111 -8.01 8.93 1.31
N PHE A 112 -7.51 10.16 1.34
CA PHE A 112 -6.76 10.76 2.42
C PHE A 112 -7.14 12.24 2.47
#